data_AF-W4GYK9-F1
#
_entry.id   AF-W4GYK9-F1
#
_cell.length_a   1.000
_cell.length_b   1.000
_cell.length_c   1.000
_cell.angle_alpha   90.00
_cell.angle_beta   90.00
_cell.angle_gamma   90.00
#
_symmetry.space_group_name_H-M   'P 1'
#
loop_
_entity.id
_entity.type
_entity.pdbx_description
1 polymer ?
#
loop_
_entity_poly.entity_id
_entity_poly.type
_entity_poly.pdbx_seq_one_letter_code
_entity_poly.pdbx_strand_id
1 'polypeptide(L)'
;MPISISSFGAGSIVIESSRLVASRLLVESRGSGRIQVNVRRSISADSIDLSTSGFGSIALVAPSTTAKQLSAVSSGSGSVFVGTSAPTNATALVSLHATTLVAKAFGDGNVFFMDAGTCHGNDVQTSGHGNVYLHHVRCENTNALVLGSGNMYLTTTGMLRVQDTGPARLPWVVAFFVIVVRKIRAKRAIQVQLKAFTEATTPMSINQVVLHL
;
A
#
# COMPACT_ATOMS: atom_id res chain seq x y z
N MET A 1 2.81 8.26 23.71
CA MET A 1 2.34 7.06 24.41
C MET A 1 1.98 6.01 23.36
N PRO A 2 2.39 4.74 23.52
CA PRO A 2 2.02 3.68 22.59
C PRO A 2 0.59 3.17 22.86
N ILE A 3 -0.09 2.73 21.81
CA ILE A 3 -1.41 2.09 21.83
C ILE A 3 -1.28 0.75 21.10
N SER A 4 -1.81 -0.32 21.71
CA SER A 4 -1.83 -1.67 21.13
C SER A 4 -3.24 -2.23 21.19
N ILE A 5 -3.72 -2.75 20.06
CA ILE A 5 -5.05 -3.35 19.90
C ILE A 5 -4.82 -4.71 19.25
N SER A 6 -5.25 -5.78 19.91
CA SER A 6 -5.08 -7.13 19.39
C SER A 6 -6.33 -7.96 19.53
N SER A 7 -6.64 -8.75 18.49
CA SER A 7 -7.71 -9.75 18.49
C SER A 7 -7.13 -11.11 18.15
N PHE A 8 -7.45 -12.10 18.97
CA PHE A 8 -7.04 -13.49 18.79
C PHE A 8 -8.28 -14.39 18.68
N GLY A 9 -8.29 -15.29 17.70
CA GLY A 9 -9.44 -16.16 17.44
C GLY A 9 -10.45 -15.48 16.50
N ALA A 10 -11.74 -15.58 16.81
CA ALA A 10 -12.83 -15.12 15.94
C ALA A 10 -13.48 -13.79 16.39
N GLY A 11 -13.00 -13.19 17.49
CA GLY A 11 -13.59 -11.99 18.07
C GLY A 11 -13.44 -10.75 17.17
N SER A 12 -14.42 -9.85 17.25
CA SER A 12 -14.37 -8.57 16.54
C SER A 12 -14.22 -7.41 17.52
N ILE A 13 -13.38 -6.44 17.18
CA ILE A 13 -13.11 -5.23 17.96
C ILE A 13 -13.47 -4.03 17.10
N VAL A 14 -14.29 -3.12 17.63
CA VAL A 14 -14.58 -1.83 17.00
C VAL A 14 -14.17 -0.73 17.96
N ILE A 15 -13.37 0.22 17.47
CA ILE A 15 -12.88 1.36 18.22
C ILE A 15 -13.37 2.61 17.51
N GLU A 16 -13.97 3.51 18.28
CA GLU A 16 -14.37 4.82 17.79
C GLU A 16 -13.66 5.92 18.55
N SER A 17 -13.04 6.85 17.83
CA SER A 17 -12.42 8.02 18.42
C SER A 17 -12.66 9.27 17.56
N SER A 18 -12.53 10.44 18.17
CA SER A 18 -12.48 11.70 17.43
C SER A 18 -11.11 11.94 16.81
N ARG A 19 -10.05 11.73 17.58
CA ARG A 19 -8.64 11.90 17.21
C ARG A 19 -7.81 10.81 17.89
N LEU A 20 -6.78 10.31 17.21
CA LEU A 20 -5.84 9.35 17.77
C LEU A 20 -4.43 9.93 17.65
N VAL A 21 -3.77 10.12 18.80
CA VAL A 21 -2.38 10.55 18.86
C VAL A 21 -1.60 9.50 19.65
N ALA A 22 -0.58 8.91 19.02
CA ALA A 22 0.23 7.87 19.63
C ALA A 22 1.69 8.04 19.24
N SER A 23 2.63 7.55 20.04
CA SER A 23 4.00 7.35 19.54
C SER A 23 4.03 6.14 18.61
N ARG A 24 3.28 5.09 18.96
CA ARG A 24 3.12 3.88 18.16
C ARG A 24 1.67 3.41 18.25
N LEU A 25 1.06 3.10 17.11
CA LEU A 25 -0.24 2.43 17.02
C LEU A 25 -0.01 1.04 16.44
N LEU A 26 -0.17 0.00 17.26
CA LEU A 26 -0.11 -1.39 16.83
C LEU A 26 -1.53 -1.95 16.77
N VAL A 27 -1.92 -2.52 15.63
CA VAL A 27 -3.18 -3.22 15.44
C VAL A 27 -2.89 -4.60 14.86
N GLU A 28 -3.25 -5.64 15.60
CA GLU A 28 -2.93 -7.02 15.24
C GLU A 28 -4.16 -7.92 15.28
N SER A 29 -4.45 -8.60 14.18
CA SER A 29 -5.51 -9.60 14.10
C SER A 29 -4.91 -10.98 13.83
N ARG A 30 -5.14 -11.95 14.71
CA ARG A 30 -4.66 -13.33 14.54
C ARG A 30 -5.82 -14.32 14.64
N GLY A 31 -6.09 -15.05 13.57
CA GLY A 31 -7.24 -15.95 13.46
C GLY A 31 -8.22 -15.44 12.41
N SER A 32 -9.52 -15.42 12.73
CA SER A 32 -10.61 -14.99 11.84
C SER A 32 -11.33 -13.72 12.31
N GLY A 33 -10.85 -13.10 13.39
CA GLY A 33 -11.38 -11.88 13.97
C GLY A 33 -11.26 -10.65 13.07
N ARG A 34 -11.99 -9.60 13.41
CA ARG A 34 -11.95 -8.32 12.68
C ARG A 34 -11.65 -7.18 13.62
N ILE A 35 -10.80 -6.26 13.21
CA ILE A 35 -10.55 -5.03 13.96
C ILE A 35 -10.89 -3.85 13.08
N GLN A 36 -11.80 -2.99 13.53
CA GLN A 36 -12.11 -1.73 12.87
C GLN A 36 -11.78 -0.58 13.81
N VAL A 37 -10.89 0.31 13.37
CA VAL A 37 -10.53 1.53 14.08
C VAL A 37 -11.07 2.70 13.28
N ASN A 38 -12.12 3.33 13.80
CA ASN A 38 -12.79 4.47 13.18
C ASN A 38 -12.41 5.76 13.90
N VAL A 39 -11.72 6.67 13.20
CA VAL A 39 -11.26 7.94 13.74
C VAL A 39 -11.86 9.08 12.93
N ARG A 40 -12.74 9.86 13.55
CA ARG A 40 -13.57 10.86 12.84
C ARG A 40 -12.79 12.04 12.27
N ARG A 41 -11.60 12.37 12.80
CA ARG A 41 -10.80 13.53 12.36
C ARG A 41 -9.43 13.11 11.85
N SER A 42 -8.57 12.65 12.74
CA SER A 42 -7.17 12.43 12.39
C SER A 42 -6.46 11.39 13.25
N ILE A 43 -5.55 10.66 12.61
CA ILE A 43 -4.54 9.81 13.24
C ILE A 43 -3.18 10.49 13.05
N SER A 44 -2.44 10.66 14.14
CA SER A 44 -1.06 11.13 14.13
C SER A 44 -0.20 10.20 14.98
N ALA A 45 0.77 9.54 14.37
CA ALA A 45 1.70 8.69 15.11
C ALA A 45 3.13 8.73 14.55
N ASP A 46 4.14 8.34 15.33
CA ASP A 46 5.46 8.11 14.75
C ASP A 46 5.43 6.81 13.92
N SER A 47 4.85 5.74 14.48
CA SER A 47 4.63 4.49 13.75
C SER A 47 3.20 3.97 13.85
N ILE A 48 2.71 3.42 12.74
CA ILE A 48 1.46 2.67 12.64
C ILE A 48 1.79 1.30 12.05
N ASP A 49 1.51 0.25 12.80
CA ASP A 49 1.75 -1.14 12.42
C ASP A 49 0.42 -1.89 12.38
N LEU A 50 -0.01 -2.29 11.19
CA LEU A 50 -1.22 -3.08 10.96
C LEU A 50 -0.82 -4.46 10.47
N SER A 51 -1.18 -5.51 11.21
CA SER A 51 -0.81 -6.88 10.86
C SER A 51 -1.98 -7.83 11.02
N THR A 52 -2.33 -8.55 9.95
CA THR A 52 -3.26 -9.68 10.05
C THR A 52 -2.56 -10.99 9.73
N SER A 53 -2.90 -12.04 10.49
CA SER A 53 -2.52 -13.42 10.22
C SER A 53 -3.74 -14.35 10.27
N GLY A 54 -3.91 -15.19 9.26
CA GLY A 54 -5.05 -16.09 9.11
C GLY A 54 -6.12 -15.52 8.16
N PHE A 55 -7.38 -15.54 8.59
CA PHE A 55 -8.54 -15.09 7.81
C PHE A 55 -9.12 -13.75 8.29
N GLY A 56 -8.54 -13.17 9.34
CA GLY A 56 -9.02 -11.94 9.96
C GLY A 56 -8.69 -10.68 9.17
N SER A 57 -9.37 -9.58 9.46
CA SER A 57 -9.17 -8.33 8.72
C SER A 57 -9.03 -7.12 9.64
N ILE A 58 -8.25 -6.14 9.19
CA ILE A 58 -8.08 -4.85 9.86
C ILE A 58 -8.58 -3.76 8.93
N ALA A 59 -9.41 -2.85 9.46
CA ALA A 59 -9.80 -1.62 8.80
C ALA A 59 -9.39 -0.42 9.66
N LEU A 60 -8.42 0.37 9.18
CA LEU A 60 -8.05 1.65 9.75
C LEU A 60 -8.73 2.76 8.95
N VAL A 61 -9.73 3.39 9.56
CA VAL A 61 -10.62 4.35 8.90
C VAL A 61 -10.42 5.73 9.50
N ALA A 62 -9.85 6.67 8.73
CA ALA A 62 -9.66 8.06 9.16
C ALA A 62 -9.60 9.02 7.96
N PRO A 63 -10.18 10.24 8.05
CA PRO A 63 -10.01 11.24 6.99
C PRO A 63 -8.56 11.72 6.81
N SER A 64 -7.80 11.83 7.89
CA SER A 64 -6.41 12.27 7.85
C SER A 64 -5.53 11.31 8.63
N THR A 65 -4.52 10.75 7.96
CA THR A 65 -3.52 9.87 8.61
C THR A 65 -2.12 10.42 8.36
N THR A 66 -1.38 10.68 9.44
CA THR A 66 0.01 11.11 9.38
C THR A 66 0.87 10.17 10.20
N ALA A 67 1.88 9.58 9.56
CA ALA A 67 2.86 8.74 10.23
C ALA A 67 4.29 9.04 9.74
N LYS A 68 5.31 8.79 10.55
CA LYS A 68 6.67 8.65 9.98
C LYS A 68 6.80 7.29 9.31
N GLN A 69 6.28 6.26 9.96
CA GLN A 69 6.33 4.87 9.54
C GLN A 69 4.92 4.30 9.48
N LEU A 70 4.50 3.79 8.32
CA LEU A 70 3.20 3.14 8.15
C LEU A 70 3.38 1.76 7.52
N SER A 71 3.14 0.71 8.29
CA SER A 71 3.26 -0.67 7.86
C SER A 71 1.90 -1.34 7.84
N ALA A 72 1.55 -1.97 6.71
CA ALA A 72 0.36 -2.77 6.53
C ALA A 72 0.74 -4.14 5.97
N VAL A 73 0.52 -5.18 6.75
CA VAL A 73 0.90 -6.55 6.42
C VAL A 73 -0.30 -7.46 6.53
N SER A 74 -0.59 -8.18 5.46
CA SER A 74 -1.50 -9.32 5.47
C SER A 74 -0.72 -10.62 5.28
N SER A 75 -0.98 -11.61 6.14
CA SER A 75 -0.45 -12.97 6.05
C SER A 75 -1.59 -13.99 6.14
N GLY A 76 -1.73 -14.86 5.14
CA GLY A 76 -2.88 -15.76 4.99
C GLY A 76 -3.90 -15.20 4.00
N SER A 77 -5.19 -15.30 4.31
CA SER A 77 -6.30 -14.85 3.45
C SER A 77 -7.00 -13.59 3.97
N GLY A 78 -6.59 -13.10 5.15
CA GLY A 78 -7.06 -11.86 5.76
C GLY A 78 -6.73 -10.62 4.95
N SER A 79 -7.31 -9.46 5.26
CA SER A 79 -6.97 -8.23 4.53
C SER A 79 -6.78 -7.03 5.45
N VAL A 80 -5.92 -6.09 5.02
CA VAL A 80 -5.72 -4.81 5.69
C VAL A 80 -6.25 -3.70 4.79
N PHE A 81 -7.08 -2.84 5.36
CA PHE A 81 -7.65 -1.68 4.70
C PHE A 81 -7.22 -0.41 5.45
N VAL A 82 -6.67 0.55 4.71
CA VAL A 82 -6.36 1.90 5.18
C VAL A 82 -7.05 2.89 4.27
N GLY A 83 -7.90 3.73 4.84
CA GLY A 83 -8.55 4.77 4.07
C GLY A 83 -9.54 5.56 4.89
N THR A 84 -10.42 6.28 4.21
CA THR A 84 -11.54 6.98 4.80
C THR A 84 -12.85 6.24 4.52
N SER A 85 -13.84 6.38 5.40
CA SER A 85 -15.21 6.02 5.06
C SER A 85 -15.72 7.04 4.05
N ALA A 86 -16.46 6.58 3.03
CA ALA A 86 -16.94 7.41 1.93
C ALA A 86 -17.39 8.80 2.42
N PRO A 87 -16.81 9.91 1.88
CA PRO A 87 -17.05 11.23 2.42
C PRO A 87 -18.53 11.57 2.29
N THR A 88 -19.25 11.57 3.42
CA THR A 88 -20.66 11.97 3.47
C THR A 88 -20.83 13.47 3.19
N ASN A 89 -19.73 14.23 3.18
CA ASN A 89 -19.65 15.63 2.78
C ASN A 89 -18.35 15.87 1.99
N ALA A 90 -18.47 16.35 0.75
CA ALA A 90 -17.39 16.55 -0.22
C ALA A 90 -16.33 17.62 0.15
N THR A 91 -16.25 18.05 1.42
CA THR A 91 -15.38 19.13 1.90
C THR A 91 -14.27 18.68 2.85
N ALA A 92 -14.31 17.44 3.34
CA ALA A 92 -13.23 16.92 4.18
C ALA A 92 -12.01 16.62 3.31
N LEU A 93 -10.90 17.31 3.58
CA LEU A 93 -9.60 17.01 2.98
C LEU A 93 -9.18 15.62 3.45
N VAL A 94 -9.26 14.64 2.55
CA VAL A 94 -8.75 13.29 2.77
C VAL A 94 -7.27 13.30 2.46
N SER A 95 -6.44 12.91 3.42
CA SER A 95 -4.98 12.89 3.22
C SER A 95 -4.29 11.79 4.01
N LEU A 96 -3.46 11.02 3.32
CA LEU A 96 -2.49 10.13 3.91
C LEU A 96 -1.07 10.67 3.69
N HIS A 97 -0.30 10.81 4.76
CA HIS A 97 1.12 11.17 4.68
C HIS A 97 1.96 10.21 5.51
N ALA A 98 2.95 9.59 4.86
CA ALA A 98 3.94 8.73 5.51
C ALA A 98 5.35 9.12 5.05
N THR A 99 6.35 9.19 5.93
CA THR A 99 7.73 9.28 5.44
C THR A 99 8.11 7.97 4.75
N THR A 100 7.80 6.86 5.40
CA THR A 100 8.11 5.51 4.97
C THR A 100 6.85 4.66 5.07
N LEU A 101 6.54 3.97 3.97
CA LEU A 101 5.38 3.09 3.83
C LEU A 101 5.84 1.67 3.54
N VAL A 102 5.22 0.70 4.18
CA VAL A 102 5.46 -0.72 3.94
C VAL A 102 4.13 -1.40 3.70
N ALA A 103 3.99 -2.10 2.57
CA ALA A 103 2.77 -2.79 2.21
C ALA A 103 3.09 -4.22 1.77
N LYS A 104 2.67 -5.22 2.54
CA LYS A 104 3.02 -6.62 2.27
C LYS A 104 1.80 -7.54 2.28
N ALA A 105 1.64 -8.32 1.23
CA ALA A 105 0.60 -9.33 1.11
C ALA A 105 1.24 -10.71 0.94
N PHE A 106 1.11 -11.56 1.94
CA PHE A 106 1.62 -12.93 1.97
C PHE A 106 0.44 -13.91 2.03
N GLY A 107 0.35 -14.85 1.10
CA GLY A 107 -0.81 -15.72 0.92
C GLY A 107 -1.79 -15.14 -0.11
N ASP A 108 -3.08 -15.17 0.20
CA ASP A 108 -4.17 -14.73 -0.71
C ASP A 108 -4.84 -13.43 -0.25
N GLY A 109 -4.41 -12.91 0.90
CA GLY A 109 -4.89 -11.69 1.52
C GLY A 109 -4.46 -10.44 0.77
N ASN A 110 -5.19 -9.34 0.95
CA ASN A 110 -4.93 -8.09 0.24
C ASN A 110 -4.60 -6.94 1.19
N VAL A 111 -3.86 -5.96 0.68
CA VAL A 111 -3.59 -4.69 1.36
C VAL A 111 -4.09 -3.54 0.52
N PHE A 112 -4.97 -2.71 1.09
CA PHE A 112 -5.61 -1.59 0.40
C PHE A 112 -5.26 -0.26 1.05
N PHE A 113 -4.82 0.69 0.23
CA PHE A 113 -4.71 2.11 0.56
C PHE A 113 -5.59 2.89 -0.42
N MET A 114 -6.75 3.34 0.07
CA MET A 114 -7.77 3.98 -0.78
C MET A 114 -7.66 5.49 -0.82
N ASP A 115 -7.00 6.09 0.15
CA ASP A 115 -6.90 7.54 0.26
C ASP A 115 -5.79 8.11 -0.59
N ALA A 116 -6.03 9.29 -1.14
CA ALA A 116 -4.98 10.08 -1.76
C ALA A 116 -3.90 10.41 -0.73
N GLY A 117 -2.64 10.15 -1.08
CA GLY A 117 -1.54 10.37 -0.15
C GLY A 117 -0.20 10.63 -0.80
N THR A 118 0.78 10.91 0.05
CA THR A 118 2.19 11.05 -0.33
C THR A 118 3.08 10.25 0.59
N CYS A 119 4.17 9.73 0.03
CA CYS A 119 5.25 9.16 0.81
C CYS A 119 6.63 9.43 0.22
N HIS A 120 7.68 9.38 1.04
CA HIS A 120 9.06 9.51 0.53
C HIS A 120 9.58 8.15 0.06
N GLY A 121 9.46 7.11 0.89
CA GLY A 121 9.97 5.77 0.57
C GLY A 121 8.90 4.71 0.78
N ASN A 122 8.89 3.71 -0.09
CA ASN A 122 7.95 2.60 0.00
C ASN A 122 8.61 1.26 -0.30
N ASP A 123 8.29 0.25 0.49
CA ASP A 123 8.66 -1.16 0.28
C ASP A 123 7.39 -2.00 0.14
N VAL A 124 7.18 -2.57 -1.05
CA VAL A 124 6.00 -3.36 -1.37
C VAL A 124 6.40 -4.77 -1.72
N GLN A 125 5.72 -5.74 -1.11
CA GLN A 125 6.00 -7.14 -1.35
C GLN A 125 4.72 -7.95 -1.48
N THR A 126 4.67 -8.85 -2.47
CA THR A 126 3.65 -9.88 -2.57
C THR A 126 4.33 -11.24 -2.53
N SER A 127 3.72 -12.20 -1.86
CA SER A 127 4.05 -13.61 -2.02
C SER A 127 2.78 -14.45 -1.97
N GLY A 128 2.58 -15.35 -2.93
CA GLY A 128 1.28 -16.01 -3.15
C GLY A 128 0.40 -15.25 -4.14
N HIS A 129 -0.92 -15.25 -3.95
CA HIS A 129 -1.93 -14.64 -4.84
C HIS A 129 -2.45 -13.28 -4.35
N GLY A 130 -2.05 -12.85 -3.16
CA GLY A 130 -2.48 -11.61 -2.52
C GLY A 130 -2.02 -10.36 -3.27
N ASN A 131 -2.85 -9.32 -3.26
CA ASN A 131 -2.60 -8.09 -4.02
C ASN A 131 -2.35 -6.89 -3.10
N VAL A 132 -1.60 -5.91 -3.60
CA VAL A 132 -1.38 -4.63 -2.94
C VAL A 132 -1.89 -3.48 -3.80
N TYR A 133 -2.77 -2.66 -3.23
CA TYR A 133 -3.36 -1.49 -3.87
C TYR A 133 -2.87 -0.21 -3.19
N LEU A 134 -1.95 0.50 -3.82
CA LEU A 134 -1.32 1.73 -3.33
C LEU A 134 -1.32 2.87 -4.37
N HIS A 135 -2.02 2.69 -5.50
CA HIS A 135 -2.04 3.64 -6.62
C HIS A 135 -2.60 5.05 -6.28
N HIS A 136 -3.28 5.21 -5.15
CA HIS A 136 -3.72 6.53 -4.67
C HIS A 136 -2.64 7.27 -3.84
N VAL A 137 -1.60 6.58 -3.40
CA VAL A 137 -0.49 7.16 -2.62
C VAL A 137 0.72 7.36 -3.54
N ARG A 138 1.15 8.60 -3.69
CA ARG A 138 2.31 8.96 -4.51
C ARG A 138 3.58 8.88 -3.69
N CYS A 139 4.40 7.88 -3.97
CA CYS A 139 5.67 7.69 -3.28
C CYS A 139 6.84 8.17 -4.13
N GLU A 140 7.83 8.83 -3.54
CA GLU A 140 8.99 9.28 -4.30
C GLU A 140 9.85 8.09 -4.75
N ASN A 141 10.18 7.19 -3.83
CA ASN A 141 10.98 6.01 -4.11
C ASN A 141 10.22 4.75 -3.72
N THR A 142 10.12 3.78 -4.63
CA THR A 142 9.41 2.52 -4.41
C THR A 142 10.30 1.34 -4.77
N ASN A 143 10.41 0.39 -3.84
CA ASN A 143 10.92 -0.94 -4.09
C ASN A 143 9.73 -1.91 -4.11
N ALA A 144 9.64 -2.74 -5.15
CA ALA A 144 8.57 -3.70 -5.35
C ALA A 144 9.17 -5.09 -5.56
N LEU A 145 8.71 -6.07 -4.78
CA LEU A 145 9.16 -7.47 -4.85
C LEU A 145 7.97 -8.43 -4.98
N VAL A 146 7.87 -9.09 -6.12
CA VAL A 146 6.81 -10.08 -6.40
C VAL A 146 7.38 -11.49 -6.30
N LEU A 147 6.91 -12.25 -5.31
CA LEU A 147 7.28 -13.65 -5.04
C LEU A 147 6.05 -14.55 -5.20
N GLY A 148 5.39 -14.55 -6.36
CA GLY A 148 4.14 -15.29 -6.56
C GLY A 148 3.37 -14.87 -7.81
N SER A 149 2.04 -14.88 -7.71
CA SER A 149 1.10 -14.50 -8.78
C SER A 149 0.20 -13.31 -8.41
N GLY A 150 0.40 -12.73 -7.23
CA GLY A 150 -0.28 -11.53 -6.78
C GLY A 150 0.17 -10.26 -7.52
N ASN A 151 -0.73 -9.28 -7.62
CA ASN A 151 -0.51 -8.03 -8.34
C ASN A 151 -0.22 -6.85 -7.40
N MET A 152 0.49 -5.86 -7.91
CA MET A 152 0.75 -4.60 -7.22
C MET A 152 0.32 -3.42 -8.08
N TYR A 153 -0.45 -2.50 -7.49
CA TYR A 153 -0.91 -1.27 -8.13
C TYR A 153 -0.27 -0.09 -7.40
N LEU A 154 0.75 0.53 -8.00
CA LEU A 154 1.63 1.49 -7.34
C LEU A 154 1.66 2.82 -8.10
N THR A 155 1.97 3.92 -7.40
CA THR A 155 2.29 5.20 -8.05
C THR A 155 3.58 5.76 -7.46
N THR A 156 4.58 5.94 -8.33
CA THR A 156 5.91 6.42 -7.95
C THR A 156 6.26 7.67 -8.75
N THR A 157 6.86 8.68 -8.10
CA THR A 157 7.21 9.95 -8.74
C THR A 157 8.71 10.12 -9.02
N GLY A 158 9.57 9.39 -8.31
CA GLY A 158 11.02 9.37 -8.50
C GLY A 158 11.49 8.02 -9.00
N MET A 159 12.04 7.17 -8.12
CA MET A 159 12.65 5.90 -8.52
C MET A 159 11.76 4.70 -8.23
N LEU A 160 11.57 3.84 -9.23
CA LEU A 160 10.93 2.53 -9.08
C LEU A 160 11.96 1.41 -9.31
N ARG A 161 12.13 0.53 -8.33
CA ARG A 161 12.87 -0.73 -8.45
C ARG A 161 11.90 -1.89 -8.36
N VAL A 162 11.90 -2.77 -9.35
CA VAL A 162 11.05 -3.98 -9.37
C VAL A 162 11.93 -5.22 -9.44
N GLN A 163 11.61 -6.20 -8.61
CA GLN A 163 12.12 -7.56 -8.67
C GLN A 163 10.93 -8.52 -8.73
N ASP A 164 10.92 -9.40 -9.71
CA ASP A 164 9.90 -10.42 -9.87
C ASP A 164 10.57 -11.79 -9.99
N THR A 165 10.21 -12.70 -9.10
CA THR A 165 10.71 -14.09 -9.10
C THR A 165 9.56 -15.10 -9.06
N GLY A 166 8.34 -14.68 -9.41
CA GLY A 166 7.16 -15.54 -9.41
C GLY A 166 7.10 -16.50 -10.62
N PRO A 167 6.43 -17.66 -10.49
CA PRO A 167 6.13 -18.54 -11.63
C PRO A 167 4.99 -18.00 -12.52
N ALA A 168 4.45 -16.83 -12.19
CA ALA A 168 3.40 -16.19 -12.95
C ALA A 168 3.93 -15.88 -14.36
N ARG A 169 3.29 -16.51 -15.36
CA ARG A 169 3.20 -15.92 -16.69
C ARG A 169 2.74 -14.49 -16.47
N LEU A 170 3.58 -13.50 -16.76
CA LEU A 170 3.15 -12.12 -16.82
C LEU A 170 2.11 -12.03 -17.92
N PRO A 171 0.89 -11.56 -17.63
CA PRO A 171 0.30 -10.71 -18.63
C PRO A 171 0.27 -9.26 -18.15
N TRP A 172 0.21 -8.94 -16.85
CA TRP A 172 -0.05 -7.54 -16.47
C TRP A 172 0.44 -7.13 -15.07
N VAL A 173 1.71 -6.74 -14.94
CA VAL A 173 1.99 -5.61 -14.05
C VAL A 173 1.41 -4.38 -14.75
N VAL A 174 0.12 -4.07 -14.50
CA VAL A 174 -0.43 -2.77 -14.90
C VAL A 174 0.12 -1.73 -13.94
N ALA A 175 1.38 -1.34 -14.18
CA ALA A 175 1.88 -0.07 -13.68
C ALA A 175 1.08 1.04 -14.39
N PHE A 176 -0.02 1.48 -13.78
CA PHE A 176 -0.65 2.73 -14.18
C PHE A 176 0.34 3.86 -13.85
N PHE A 177 1.12 4.25 -14.85
CA PHE A 177 1.85 5.50 -14.82
C PHE A 177 0.81 6.63 -14.80
N VAL A 178 0.58 7.26 -13.64
CA VAL A 178 0.03 8.61 -13.65
C VAL A 178 1.18 9.54 -14.07
N ILE A 179 1.40 9.64 -15.37
CA ILE A 179 2.20 10.68 -15.98
C ILE A 179 1.44 11.99 -15.73
N VAL A 180 1.77 12.72 -14.65
CA VAL A 180 1.30 14.10 -14.50
C VAL A 180 2.19 14.97 -15.39
N VAL A 181 1.82 15.12 -16.66
CA VAL A 181 2.37 16.14 -17.54
C VAL A 181 1.86 17.50 -17.04
N ARG A 182 2.64 18.24 -16.25
CA ARG A 182 2.42 19.67 -16.03
C ARG A 182 3.38 20.50 -16.88
N LYS A 183 2.77 21.21 -17.83
CA LYS A 183 3.31 22.11 -18.87
C LYS A 183 4.48 22.98 -18.39
N ILE A 184 5.67 22.79 -18.94
CA ILE A 184 6.76 23.79 -18.89
C ILE A 184 7.15 24.14 -20.34
N ARG A 185 6.97 25.41 -20.70
CA ARG A 185 7.40 25.97 -22.00
C ARG A 185 8.92 25.84 -22.14
N ALA A 186 9.40 25.08 -23.12
CA ALA A 186 10.33 25.52 -24.17
C ALA A 186 11.08 24.34 -24.83
N LYS A 187 10.97 24.29 -26.16
CA LYS A 187 11.85 23.70 -27.18
C LYS A 187 12.99 22.77 -26.70
N ARG A 188 12.76 21.46 -26.66
CA ARG A 188 13.61 20.39 -27.23
C ARG A 188 12.94 19.03 -27.05
N ALA A 189 13.12 18.17 -28.06
CA ALA A 189 12.29 16.99 -28.33
C ALA A 189 12.34 15.92 -27.22
N ILE A 190 11.16 15.38 -26.93
CA ILE A 190 10.88 14.30 -25.99
C ILE A 190 10.92 12.97 -26.77
N GLN A 191 11.71 12.00 -26.33
CA GLN A 191 11.58 10.59 -26.76
C GLN A 191 11.13 9.77 -25.55
N VAL A 192 9.81 9.60 -25.43
CA VAL A 192 9.18 8.62 -24.56
C VAL A 192 9.05 7.34 -25.38
N GLN A 193 9.85 6.32 -25.06
CA GLN A 193 9.72 4.99 -25.64
C GLN A 193 8.72 4.19 -24.79
N LEU A 194 7.45 4.21 -25.19
CA LEU A 194 6.51 3.14 -24.85
C LEU A 194 6.95 1.89 -25.62
N LYS A 195 7.45 0.87 -24.93
CA LYS A 195 7.74 -0.42 -25.56
C LYS A 195 6.81 -1.46 -24.98
N ALA A 196 5.73 -1.75 -25.72
CA ALA A 196 5.04 -3.02 -25.63
C ALA A 196 6.07 -4.12 -25.93
N PHE A 197 6.22 -5.11 -25.05
CA PHE A 197 7.14 -6.23 -25.28
C PHE A 197 6.34 -7.51 -25.48
N THR A 198 6.43 -8.04 -26.70
CA THR A 198 6.01 -9.37 -27.14
C THR A 198 7.12 -10.40 -26.88
N GLU A 199 6.69 -11.59 -26.44
CA GLU A 199 7.32 -12.92 -26.36
C GLU A 199 8.85 -13.07 -26.49
N ALA A 200 9.47 -13.70 -25.48
CA ALA A 200 10.50 -14.72 -25.73
C ALA A 200 10.60 -15.71 -24.55
N THR A 201 10.71 -16.98 -24.93
CA THR A 201 10.89 -18.21 -24.16
C THR A 201 12.01 -18.17 -23.09
N THR A 202 11.75 -18.83 -21.96
CA THR A 202 12.59 -19.17 -20.78
C THR A 202 14.10 -19.40 -21.03
N PRO A 203 15.01 -19.31 -20.02
CA PRO A 203 14.79 -19.50 -18.56
C PRO A 203 15.39 -18.42 -17.61
N MET A 204 14.86 -18.41 -16.38
CA MET A 204 15.34 -17.73 -15.15
C MET A 204 16.32 -16.55 -15.32
N SER A 205 15.77 -15.34 -15.30
CA SER A 205 16.53 -14.10 -15.18
C SER A 205 15.88 -13.23 -14.11
N ILE A 206 16.65 -12.84 -13.08
CA ILE A 206 16.28 -11.77 -12.15
C ILE A 206 16.27 -10.47 -12.97
N ASN A 207 15.10 -10.10 -13.50
CA ASN A 207 14.95 -8.88 -14.28
C ASN A 207 14.78 -7.71 -13.32
N GLN A 208 15.89 -7.08 -12.94
CA GLN A 208 15.84 -5.79 -12.23
C GLN A 208 15.66 -4.67 -13.24
N VAL A 209 14.50 -4.02 -13.23
CA VAL A 209 14.25 -2.78 -13.97
C VAL A 209 14.39 -1.61 -12.99
N VAL A 210 15.34 -0.71 -13.26
CA VAL A 210 15.52 0.55 -12.51
C VAL A 210 15.17 1.70 -13.44
N LEU A 211 14.11 2.43 -13.12
CA LEU A 211 13.70 3.63 -13.85
C LEU A 211 14.11 4.86 -13.04
N HIS A 212 14.92 5.72 -13.67
CA HIS A 212 15.18 7.08 -13.19
C HIS A 212 14.24 8.02 -13.95
N LEU A 213 13.35 8.71 -13.24
CA LEU A 213 12.39 9.67 -13.79
C LEU A 213 12.91 11.11 -13.66
#